data_AF-A0A931P3I8-F1
#
_entry.id   AF-A0A931P3I8-F1
#
_cell.length_a   1.000
_cell.length_b   1.000
_cell.length_c   1.000
_cell.angle_alpha   90.00
_cell.angle_beta   90.00
_cell.angle_gamma   90.00
#
_symmetry.space_group_name_H-M   'P 1'
#
loop_
_entity.id
_entity.type
_entity.pdbx_description
1 polymer ?
#
loop_
_entity_poly.entity_id
_entity_poly.type
_entity_poly.pdbx_seq_one_letter_code
_entity_poly.pdbx_strand_id
1 'polypeptide(L)'
;MRTIIMFGKSLILTTALTVLTSIASAAESRVPLLDSASAWKRLPETESGGGGPLPTWARALADSLPRTTAAMLDLDRLHRTRSPLGQKLRAKMRWVVADANRCGYSKSFATADLKRAGVSDLEIEKLAKLSPEASVEVRAALRFAYEMTLRAYSVTDESVAELKRIYGDEKLAAMVLLIASANLQDRLYLALGLELAADEPMEPLEVRFVKKAAKPDVPKRVIPEGDKPKVPEFVDDPEWVAVDFGTLQENLTKQRERNGRIRVPTWDEVLAVLPKDYPNKQPIRIQWSLVCMGYQPELALAWSACTSAFREEAKQDRVFEESQFWVVTRQLNCFY
;
A
#
# COMPACT_ATOMS: atom_id res chain seq x y z
N MET A 1 -27.83 -62.32 57.78
CA MET A 1 -29.24 -62.43 57.32
C MET A 1 -29.62 -61.11 56.65
N ARG A 2 -30.11 -61.18 55.41
CA ARG A 2 -30.63 -60.09 54.54
C ARG A 2 -29.63 -59.22 53.75
N THR A 3 -29.44 -59.69 52.52
CA THR A 3 -29.23 -59.01 51.24
C THR A 3 -29.92 -57.64 51.10
N ILE A 4 -29.21 -56.65 50.56
CA ILE A 4 -29.79 -55.57 49.74
C ILE A 4 -28.90 -55.37 48.51
N ILE A 5 -29.49 -55.64 47.35
CA ILE A 5 -28.99 -55.37 46.00
C ILE A 5 -29.48 -53.98 45.62
N MET A 6 -28.58 -53.09 45.17
CA MET A 6 -28.94 -51.83 44.49
C MET A 6 -28.13 -51.71 43.20
N PHE A 7 -28.84 -51.79 42.09
CA PHE A 7 -28.35 -51.60 40.72
C PHE A 7 -27.93 -50.13 40.50
N GLY A 8 -26.63 -49.89 40.30
CA GLY A 8 -26.11 -48.62 39.81
C GLY A 8 -26.24 -48.53 38.29
N LYS A 9 -27.05 -47.58 37.80
CA LYS A 9 -27.22 -47.29 36.37
C LYS A 9 -25.92 -46.74 35.78
N SER A 10 -25.40 -47.41 34.75
CA SER A 10 -24.35 -46.89 33.87
C SER A 10 -24.89 -45.70 33.06
N LEU A 11 -24.28 -44.54 33.26
CA LEU A 11 -24.50 -43.36 32.43
C LEU A 11 -23.45 -43.37 31.32
N ILE A 12 -23.86 -43.72 30.10
CA ILE A 12 -23.02 -43.65 28.90
C ILE A 12 -22.89 -42.16 28.52
N LEU A 13 -21.69 -41.61 28.68
CA LEU A 13 -21.36 -40.25 28.30
C LEU A 13 -21.00 -40.23 26.80
N THR A 14 -21.96 -39.89 25.95
CA THR A 14 -21.73 -39.69 24.51
C THR A 14 -21.14 -38.30 24.31
N THR A 15 -19.83 -38.22 24.08
CA THR A 15 -19.15 -36.96 23.74
C THR A 15 -19.48 -36.57 22.30
N ALA A 16 -20.45 -35.66 22.13
CA ALA A 16 -20.71 -35.03 20.85
C ALA A 16 -19.57 -34.06 20.50
N LEU A 17 -18.76 -34.43 19.52
CA LEU A 17 -17.73 -33.57 18.94
C LEU A 17 -18.42 -32.52 18.06
N THR A 18 -18.75 -31.36 18.63
CA THR A 18 -19.27 -30.23 17.85
C THR A 18 -18.12 -29.61 17.07
N VAL A 19 -18.01 -29.94 15.78
CA VAL A 19 -17.16 -29.20 14.84
C VAL A 19 -17.79 -27.81 14.69
N LEU A 20 -17.22 -26.82 15.37
CA LEU A 20 -17.45 -25.42 15.08
C LEU A 20 -16.80 -25.10 13.74
N THR A 21 -17.49 -25.40 12.64
CA THR A 21 -17.25 -24.69 11.38
C THR A 21 -17.66 -23.25 11.61
N SER A 22 -16.69 -22.41 11.97
CA SER A 22 -16.80 -20.97 11.82
C SER A 22 -17.00 -20.70 10.33
N ILE A 23 -18.26 -20.55 9.92
CA ILE A 23 -18.57 -19.93 8.63
C ILE A 23 -18.17 -18.47 8.82
N ALA A 24 -16.94 -18.14 8.46
CA ALA A 24 -16.57 -16.76 8.17
C ALA A 24 -17.58 -16.29 7.12
N SER A 25 -18.52 -15.44 7.53
CA SER A 25 -19.38 -14.74 6.59
C SER A 25 -18.47 -14.05 5.59
N ALA A 26 -18.51 -14.45 4.32
CA ALA A 26 -17.84 -13.73 3.25
C ALA A 26 -18.36 -12.30 3.34
N ALA A 27 -17.52 -11.38 3.79
CA ALA A 27 -17.91 -9.98 3.82
C ALA A 27 -18.03 -9.57 2.35
N GLU A 28 -19.24 -9.23 1.92
CA GLU A 28 -19.42 -8.64 0.60
C GLU A 28 -18.62 -7.33 0.53
N SER A 29 -18.06 -7.04 -0.64
CA SER A 29 -17.36 -5.76 -0.86
C SER A 29 -18.27 -4.61 -0.48
N ARG A 30 -17.70 -3.57 0.14
CA ARG A 30 -18.44 -2.37 0.55
C ARG A 30 -18.89 -1.51 -0.63
N VAL A 31 -18.45 -1.86 -1.85
CA VAL A 31 -18.83 -1.20 -3.10
C VAL A 31 -19.33 -2.22 -4.11
N PRO A 32 -20.23 -1.83 -5.03
CA PRO A 32 -20.61 -2.69 -6.13
C PRO A 32 -19.39 -3.10 -6.97
N LEU A 33 -19.27 -4.40 -7.24
CA LEU A 33 -18.22 -4.94 -8.10
C LEU A 33 -18.75 -5.06 -9.52
N LEU A 34 -18.10 -4.40 -10.47
CA LEU A 34 -18.35 -4.65 -11.89
C LEU A 34 -17.83 -6.04 -12.29
N ASP A 35 -18.39 -6.61 -13.36
CA ASP A 35 -17.68 -7.66 -14.10
C ASP A 35 -16.51 -7.04 -14.90
N SER A 36 -15.55 -7.88 -15.33
CA SER A 36 -14.35 -7.39 -16.04
C SER A 36 -14.69 -6.64 -17.33
N ALA A 37 -15.67 -7.09 -18.11
CA ALA A 37 -16.03 -6.44 -19.37
C ALA A 37 -16.66 -5.06 -19.14
N SER A 38 -17.54 -4.95 -18.15
CA SER A 38 -18.15 -3.68 -17.71
C SER A 38 -17.10 -2.74 -17.13
N ALA A 39 -16.14 -3.25 -16.35
CA ALA A 39 -15.03 -2.46 -15.82
C ALA A 39 -14.15 -1.91 -16.96
N TRP A 40 -13.75 -2.73 -17.94
CA TRP A 40 -12.97 -2.25 -19.10
C TRP A 40 -13.65 -1.13 -19.88
N LYS A 41 -14.99 -1.17 -20.02
CA LYS A 41 -15.75 -0.08 -20.66
C LYS A 41 -15.68 1.25 -19.90
N ARG A 42 -15.35 1.24 -18.60
CA ARG A 42 -15.14 2.44 -17.78
C ARG A 42 -13.72 2.98 -17.87
N LEU A 43 -12.74 2.09 -18.10
CA LEU A 43 -11.33 2.47 -18.13
C LEU A 43 -10.98 3.26 -19.40
N PRO A 44 -9.88 4.04 -19.39
CA PRO A 44 -9.32 4.63 -20.60
C PRO A 44 -9.04 3.57 -21.67
N GLU A 45 -9.04 4.01 -22.92
CA GLU A 45 -8.72 3.16 -24.07
C GLU A 45 -7.35 2.48 -23.93
N THR A 46 -7.30 1.19 -24.24
CA THR A 46 -6.08 0.39 -24.20
C THR A 46 -5.45 0.30 -25.59
N GLU A 47 -4.12 0.47 -25.66
CA GLU A 47 -3.33 0.12 -26.84
C GLU A 47 -3.16 -1.40 -26.97
N SER A 48 -3.01 -2.09 -25.84
CA SER A 48 -2.84 -3.55 -25.79
C SER A 48 -3.20 -4.13 -24.42
N GLY A 49 -3.57 -5.41 -24.37
CA GLY A 49 -3.79 -6.15 -23.12
C GLY A 49 -5.11 -5.83 -22.39
N GLY A 50 -6.01 -5.06 -23.02
CA GLY A 50 -7.37 -4.83 -22.53
C GLY A 50 -8.34 -5.97 -22.80
N GLY A 51 -9.48 -5.96 -22.11
CA GLY A 51 -10.60 -6.90 -22.34
C GLY A 51 -10.52 -8.24 -21.60
N GLY A 52 -9.39 -8.58 -20.98
CA GLY A 52 -9.21 -9.79 -20.18
C GLY A 52 -9.80 -9.71 -18.76
N PRO A 53 -9.60 -10.73 -17.91
CA PRO A 53 -9.96 -10.66 -16.49
C PRO A 53 -9.26 -9.51 -15.77
N LEU A 54 -9.99 -8.81 -14.89
CA LEU A 54 -9.47 -7.76 -14.02
C LEU A 54 -9.48 -8.22 -12.55
N PRO A 55 -8.48 -7.83 -11.76
CA PRO A 55 -8.50 -8.13 -10.34
C PRO A 55 -9.67 -7.42 -9.66
N THR A 56 -10.16 -8.00 -8.57
CA THR A 56 -11.33 -7.53 -7.82
C THR A 56 -11.21 -6.06 -7.43
N TRP A 57 -10.01 -5.61 -7.04
CA TRP A 57 -9.78 -4.20 -6.73
C TRP A 57 -9.98 -3.26 -7.94
N ALA A 58 -9.60 -3.69 -9.14
CA ALA A 58 -9.76 -2.86 -10.33
C ALA A 58 -11.24 -2.77 -10.70
N ARG A 59 -11.98 -3.88 -10.57
CA ARG A 59 -13.43 -3.91 -10.79
C ARG A 59 -14.21 -3.07 -9.77
N ALA A 60 -13.72 -2.97 -8.53
CA ALA A 60 -14.30 -2.13 -7.48
C ALA A 60 -14.11 -0.63 -7.74
N LEU A 61 -12.98 -0.25 -8.35
CA LEU A 61 -12.61 1.15 -8.56
C LEU A 61 -13.03 1.71 -9.93
N ALA A 62 -13.15 0.85 -10.96
CA ALA A 62 -13.29 1.28 -12.35
C ALA A 62 -14.46 2.23 -12.59
N ASP A 63 -15.59 2.06 -11.90
CA ASP A 63 -16.76 2.95 -12.07
C ASP A 63 -16.50 4.35 -11.50
N SER A 64 -15.88 4.41 -10.32
CA SER A 64 -15.79 5.64 -9.53
C SER A 64 -14.47 6.39 -9.75
N LEU A 65 -13.42 5.69 -10.15
CA LEU A 65 -12.03 6.17 -10.27
C LEU A 65 -11.35 5.52 -11.50
N PRO A 66 -11.89 5.68 -12.72
CA PRO A 66 -11.42 4.94 -13.89
C PRO A 66 -9.96 5.22 -14.27
N ARG A 67 -9.50 6.47 -14.23
CA ARG A 67 -8.11 6.80 -14.58
C ARG A 67 -7.15 6.40 -13.49
N THR A 68 -7.56 6.53 -12.23
CA THR A 68 -6.80 6.02 -11.09
C THR A 68 -6.63 4.51 -11.22
N THR A 69 -7.70 3.79 -11.55
CA THR A 69 -7.65 2.32 -11.75
C THR A 69 -6.64 1.95 -12.82
N ALA A 70 -6.68 2.62 -13.97
CA ALA A 70 -5.73 2.39 -15.06
C ALA A 70 -4.28 2.71 -14.68
N ALA A 71 -4.04 3.85 -14.03
CA ALA A 71 -2.70 4.23 -13.56
C ALA A 71 -2.18 3.29 -12.46
N MET A 72 -3.07 2.78 -11.61
CA MET A 72 -2.74 1.83 -10.57
C MET A 72 -2.47 0.42 -11.12
N LEU A 73 -3.12 0.02 -12.23
CA LEU A 73 -2.80 -1.22 -12.95
C LEU A 73 -1.36 -1.17 -13.48
N ASP A 74 -0.96 -0.05 -14.08
CA ASP A 74 0.41 0.14 -14.55
C ASP A 74 1.42 0.18 -13.39
N LEU A 75 1.10 0.90 -12.31
CA LEU A 75 1.93 0.94 -11.11
C LEU A 75 2.12 -0.45 -10.47
N ASP A 76 1.05 -1.25 -10.33
CA ASP A 76 1.12 -2.63 -9.82
C ASP A 76 2.02 -3.49 -10.71
N ARG A 77 1.80 -3.44 -12.02
CA ARG A 77 2.61 -4.14 -13.03
C ARG A 77 4.09 -3.79 -12.89
N LEU A 78 4.44 -2.51 -12.87
CA LEU A 78 5.83 -2.06 -12.78
C LEU A 78 6.50 -2.50 -11.48
N HIS A 79 5.82 -2.39 -10.34
CA HIS A 79 6.36 -2.90 -9.09
C HIS A 79 6.56 -4.42 -9.11
N ARG A 80 5.67 -5.17 -9.76
CA ARG A 80 5.70 -6.64 -9.80
C ARG A 80 6.52 -7.24 -10.93
N THR A 81 6.91 -6.47 -11.95
CA THR A 81 7.71 -6.97 -13.09
C THR A 81 9.01 -6.21 -13.30
N ARG A 82 9.04 -4.88 -13.11
CA ARG A 82 10.18 -4.01 -13.49
C ARG A 82 11.04 -3.49 -12.34
N SER A 83 10.60 -3.60 -11.08
CA SER A 83 11.38 -3.14 -9.92
C SER A 83 12.81 -3.76 -9.87
N PRO A 84 13.86 -2.96 -9.59
CA PRO A 84 15.27 -3.42 -9.55
C PRO A 84 15.62 -4.25 -8.31
N LEU A 85 14.69 -4.45 -7.38
CA LEU A 85 14.89 -5.24 -6.17
C LEU A 85 14.98 -6.75 -6.43
N GLY A 86 14.63 -7.20 -7.65
CA GLY A 86 14.50 -8.61 -7.98
C GLY A 86 13.20 -9.22 -7.44
N GLN A 87 12.74 -10.29 -8.10
CA GLN A 87 11.40 -10.84 -7.89
C GLN A 87 11.16 -11.34 -6.46
N LYS A 88 12.13 -12.04 -5.86
CA LYS A 88 12.01 -12.56 -4.49
C LYS A 88 11.94 -11.44 -3.46
N LEU A 89 12.87 -10.48 -3.49
CA LEU A 89 12.94 -9.43 -2.48
C LEU A 89 11.71 -8.51 -2.53
N ARG A 90 11.28 -8.07 -3.72
CA ARG A 90 10.10 -7.20 -3.85
C ARG A 90 8.82 -7.89 -3.36
N ALA A 91 8.66 -9.19 -3.63
CA ALA A 91 7.52 -9.96 -3.16
C ALA A 91 7.56 -10.16 -1.63
N LYS A 92 8.73 -10.44 -1.04
CA LYS A 92 8.89 -10.54 0.42
C LYS A 92 8.57 -9.22 1.12
N MET A 93 9.03 -8.10 0.58
CA MET A 93 8.74 -6.77 1.13
C MET A 93 7.25 -6.45 1.06
N ARG A 94 6.59 -6.68 -0.09
CA ARG A 94 5.13 -6.51 -0.21
C ARG A 94 4.36 -7.40 0.77
N TRP A 95 4.82 -8.63 0.96
CA TRP A 95 4.23 -9.54 1.93
C TRP A 95 4.31 -8.99 3.36
N VAL A 96 5.47 -8.47 3.77
CA VAL A 96 5.67 -7.86 5.10
C VAL A 96 4.81 -6.62 5.30
N VAL A 97 4.69 -5.76 4.28
CA VAL A 97 3.80 -4.58 4.34
C VAL A 97 2.34 -5.02 4.51
N ALA A 98 1.89 -5.99 3.70
CA ALA A 98 0.52 -6.50 3.76
C ALA A 98 0.20 -7.20 5.09
N ASP A 99 1.15 -7.97 5.64
CA ASP A 99 1.01 -8.60 6.96
C ASP A 99 0.93 -7.56 8.07
N ALA A 100 1.81 -6.55 8.05
CA ALA A 100 1.81 -5.46 9.02
C ALA A 100 0.50 -4.65 8.99
N ASN A 101 -0.02 -4.36 7.79
CA ASN A 101 -1.31 -3.69 7.61
C ASN A 101 -2.52 -4.61 7.86
N ARG A 102 -2.31 -5.92 8.05
CA ARG A 102 -3.36 -6.95 8.15
C ARG A 102 -4.27 -7.01 6.90
N CYS A 103 -3.69 -6.76 5.73
CA CYS A 103 -4.39 -6.84 4.44
C CYS A 103 -4.30 -8.26 3.85
N GLY A 104 -5.29 -9.10 4.13
CA GLY A 104 -5.34 -10.50 3.64
C GLY A 104 -5.32 -10.62 2.12
N TYR A 105 -5.98 -9.69 1.43
CA TYR A 105 -6.00 -9.62 -0.04
C TYR A 105 -4.59 -9.42 -0.62
N SER A 106 -3.89 -8.33 -0.23
CA SER A 106 -2.52 -8.07 -0.69
C SER A 106 -1.52 -9.14 -0.26
N LYS A 107 -1.68 -9.69 0.96
CA LYS A 107 -0.82 -10.75 1.48
C LYS A 107 -0.92 -12.01 0.62
N SER A 108 -2.12 -12.32 0.13
CA SER A 108 -2.34 -13.45 -0.79
C SER A 108 -1.69 -13.22 -2.15
N PHE A 109 -1.82 -12.02 -2.73
CA PHE A 109 -1.11 -11.66 -3.97
C PHE A 109 0.41 -11.75 -3.82
N ALA A 110 0.97 -11.22 -2.73
CA ALA A 110 2.39 -11.32 -2.44
C ALA A 110 2.85 -12.78 -2.22
N THR A 111 2.01 -13.60 -1.57
CA THR A 111 2.27 -15.04 -1.40
C THR A 111 2.32 -15.77 -2.74
N ALA A 112 1.37 -15.49 -3.65
CA ALA A 112 1.38 -16.08 -4.99
C ALA A 112 2.61 -15.64 -5.81
N ASP A 113 3.01 -14.37 -5.71
CA ASP A 113 4.25 -13.86 -6.34
C ASP A 113 5.51 -14.54 -5.78
N LEU A 114 5.55 -14.82 -4.47
CA LEU A 114 6.64 -15.56 -3.82
C LEU A 114 6.73 -17.00 -4.32
N LYS A 115 5.60 -17.70 -4.42
CA LYS A 115 5.54 -19.07 -4.96
C LYS A 115 6.01 -19.12 -6.41
N ARG A 116 5.55 -18.20 -7.26
CA ARG A 116 6.02 -18.07 -8.66
C ARG A 116 7.52 -17.79 -8.75
N ALA A 117 8.08 -17.07 -7.77
CA ALA A 117 9.52 -16.83 -7.69
C ALA A 117 10.33 -18.02 -7.12
N GLY A 118 9.69 -19.16 -6.83
CA GLY A 118 10.32 -20.36 -6.28
C GLY A 118 10.68 -20.25 -4.80
N VAL A 119 9.95 -19.46 -4.02
CA VAL A 119 10.07 -19.41 -2.55
C VAL A 119 9.17 -20.48 -1.94
N SER A 120 9.71 -21.30 -1.05
CA SER A 120 8.97 -22.41 -0.43
C SER A 120 7.97 -21.91 0.63
N ASP A 121 6.91 -22.68 0.89
CA ASP A 121 5.91 -22.35 1.92
C ASP A 121 6.57 -22.16 3.30
N LEU A 122 7.54 -23.02 3.64
CA LEU A 122 8.31 -22.90 4.89
C LEU A 122 9.08 -21.57 4.98
N GLU A 123 9.62 -21.07 3.87
CA GLU A 123 10.30 -19.77 3.84
C GLU A 123 9.30 -18.61 3.97
N ILE A 124 8.11 -18.73 3.38
CA ILE A 124 7.03 -17.73 3.49
C ILE A 124 6.52 -17.64 4.93
N GLU A 125 6.29 -18.76 5.60
CA GLU A 125 5.86 -18.80 7.01
C GLU A 125 6.86 -18.10 7.95
N LYS A 126 8.15 -18.17 7.62
CA LYS A 126 9.23 -17.53 8.37
C LYS A 126 9.27 -16.00 8.19
N LEU A 127 8.58 -15.43 7.21
CA LEU A 127 8.54 -13.98 6.98
C LEU A 127 7.83 -13.21 8.11
N ALA A 128 6.72 -13.74 8.64
CA ALA A 128 5.97 -13.13 9.77
C ALA A 128 6.86 -12.88 10.99
N LYS A 129 7.87 -13.73 11.19
CA LYS A 129 8.75 -13.68 12.36
C LYS A 129 10.05 -12.91 12.11
N LEU A 130 10.23 -12.35 10.90
CA LEU A 130 11.50 -11.77 10.45
C LEU A 130 12.68 -12.71 10.77
N SER A 131 12.55 -13.98 10.39
CA SER A 131 13.42 -15.08 10.85
C SER A 131 14.92 -14.73 10.80
N PRO A 132 15.69 -15.07 11.87
CA PRO A 132 17.13 -14.86 11.91
C PRO A 132 17.89 -15.71 10.86
N GLU A 133 17.25 -16.73 10.29
CA GLU A 133 17.85 -17.59 9.27
C GLU A 133 17.93 -16.94 7.88
N ALA A 134 17.15 -15.89 7.62
CA ALA A 134 17.30 -15.11 6.37
C ALA A 134 18.65 -14.39 6.36
N SER A 135 19.21 -14.08 5.18
CA SER A 135 20.49 -13.35 5.10
C SER A 135 20.40 -11.96 5.76
N VAL A 136 21.54 -11.41 6.20
CA VAL A 136 21.60 -10.09 6.85
C VAL A 136 20.95 -9.02 5.98
N GLU A 137 21.22 -9.05 4.68
CA GLU A 137 20.72 -8.12 3.67
C GLU A 137 19.21 -8.18 3.56
N VAL A 138 18.64 -9.40 3.45
CA VAL A 138 17.20 -9.59 3.36
C VAL A 138 16.54 -9.16 4.65
N ARG A 139 17.06 -9.55 5.82
CA ARG A 139 16.52 -9.14 7.12
C ARG A 139 16.50 -7.62 7.28
N ALA A 140 17.56 -6.93 6.86
CA ALA A 140 17.61 -5.47 6.91
C ALA A 140 16.48 -4.83 6.07
N ALA A 141 16.28 -5.30 4.84
CA ALA A 141 15.22 -4.80 3.97
C ALA A 141 13.80 -5.12 4.48
N LEU A 142 13.57 -6.31 5.04
CA LEU A 142 12.27 -6.69 5.59
C LEU A 142 11.95 -5.93 6.88
N ARG A 143 12.95 -5.75 7.76
CA ARG A 143 12.80 -4.88 8.94
C ARG A 143 12.49 -3.45 8.53
N PHE A 144 13.17 -2.92 7.52
CA PHE A 144 12.89 -1.60 6.98
C PHE A 144 11.45 -1.47 6.47
N ALA A 145 10.96 -2.46 5.71
CA ALA A 145 9.57 -2.48 5.23
C ALA A 145 8.55 -2.51 6.38
N TYR A 146 8.79 -3.33 7.40
CA TYR A 146 7.96 -3.40 8.60
C TYR A 146 7.94 -2.06 9.36
N GLU A 147 9.12 -1.49 9.60
CA GLU A 147 9.27 -0.23 10.34
C GLU A 147 8.64 0.93 9.59
N MET A 148 8.93 1.10 8.30
CA MET A 148 8.29 2.12 7.47
C MET A 148 6.76 1.99 7.40
N THR A 149 6.21 0.81 7.65
CA THR A 149 4.76 0.55 7.63
C THR A 149 4.08 0.88 8.97
N LEU A 150 4.66 0.46 10.09
CA LEU A 150 4.01 0.59 11.41
C LEU A 150 4.58 1.70 12.30
N ARG A 151 5.85 2.05 12.11
CA ARG A 151 6.62 2.91 13.01
C ARG A 151 7.72 3.66 12.25
N ALA A 152 7.36 4.37 11.20
CA ALA A 152 8.34 5.03 10.31
C ALA A 152 9.27 5.98 11.08
N TYR A 153 8.79 6.58 12.18
CA TYR A 153 9.58 7.39 13.11
C TYR A 153 10.75 6.64 13.78
N SER A 154 10.69 5.31 13.89
CA SER A 154 11.76 4.50 14.49
C SER A 154 12.89 4.18 13.51
N VAL A 155 12.76 4.56 12.24
CA VAL A 155 13.81 4.33 11.24
C VAL A 155 14.93 5.35 11.46
N THR A 156 16.08 4.86 11.93
CA THR A 156 17.25 5.69 12.25
C THR A 156 18.10 6.00 11.02
N ASP A 157 19.03 6.95 11.15
CA ASP A 157 19.94 7.31 10.06
C ASP A 157 20.97 6.19 9.82
N GLU A 158 21.37 5.46 10.86
CA GLU A 158 22.27 4.32 10.79
C GLU A 158 21.64 3.14 10.05
N SER A 159 20.35 2.85 10.29
CA SER A 159 19.68 1.75 9.60
C SER A 159 19.53 2.04 8.11
N VAL A 160 19.29 3.30 7.73
CA VAL A 160 19.24 3.72 6.33
C VAL A 160 20.63 3.75 5.70
N ALA A 161 21.66 4.19 6.43
CA ALA A 161 23.04 4.12 5.95
C ALA A 161 23.49 2.68 5.68
N GLU A 162 23.09 1.73 6.52
CA GLU A 162 23.37 0.32 6.32
C GLU A 162 22.65 -0.24 5.07
N LEU A 163 21.37 0.08 4.88
CA LEU A 163 20.64 -0.29 3.66
C LEU A 163 21.29 0.30 2.42
N LYS A 164 21.70 1.57 2.49
CA LYS A 164 22.43 2.24 1.41
C LYS A 164 23.75 1.53 1.10
N ARG A 165 24.50 1.09 2.12
CA ARG A 165 25.75 0.34 1.93
C ARG A 165 25.50 -1.01 1.24
N ILE A 166 24.42 -1.70 1.58
CA ILE A 166 24.07 -3.02 1.02
C ILE A 166 23.52 -2.91 -0.41
N TYR A 167 22.61 -1.96 -0.64
CA TYR A 167 21.76 -1.93 -1.84
C TYR A 167 22.07 -0.76 -2.78
N GLY A 168 22.76 0.28 -2.31
CA GLY A 168 22.97 1.53 -3.05
C GLY A 168 21.73 2.45 -3.03
N ASP A 169 21.93 3.70 -3.46
CA ASP A 169 20.87 4.71 -3.48
C ASP A 169 19.68 4.30 -4.38
N GLU A 170 19.98 3.70 -5.53
CA GLU A 170 18.98 3.31 -6.53
C GLU A 170 17.95 2.33 -5.95
N LYS A 171 18.42 1.20 -5.43
CA LYS A 171 17.55 0.17 -4.85
C LYS A 171 16.91 0.65 -3.56
N LEU A 172 17.58 1.48 -2.75
CA LEU A 172 16.96 2.07 -1.57
C LEU A 172 15.77 2.97 -1.95
N ALA A 173 15.89 3.81 -2.99
CA ALA A 173 14.76 4.58 -3.50
C ALA A 173 13.62 3.66 -4.01
N ALA A 174 13.96 2.56 -4.68
CA ALA A 174 12.99 1.55 -5.12
C ALA A 174 12.25 0.88 -3.95
N MET A 175 12.96 0.61 -2.85
CA MET A 175 12.36 0.08 -1.61
C MET A 175 11.31 1.04 -1.05
N VAL A 176 11.64 2.33 -0.94
CA VAL A 176 10.69 3.32 -0.40
C VAL A 176 9.46 3.46 -1.30
N LEU A 177 9.65 3.52 -2.62
CA LEU A 177 8.51 3.56 -3.57
C LEU A 177 7.63 2.31 -3.47
N LEU A 178 8.24 1.12 -3.37
CA LEU A 178 7.50 -0.14 -3.19
C LEU A 178 6.68 -0.13 -1.90
N ILE A 179 7.28 0.29 -0.79
CA ILE A 179 6.60 0.35 0.51
C ILE A 179 5.46 1.38 0.46
N ALA A 180 5.67 2.55 -0.14
CA ALA A 180 4.64 3.57 -0.30
C ALA A 180 3.48 3.06 -1.16
N SER A 181 3.76 2.44 -2.30
CA SER A 181 2.74 1.84 -3.17
C SER A 181 1.96 0.74 -2.48
N ALA A 182 2.63 -0.19 -1.79
CA ALA A 182 1.97 -1.27 -1.06
C ALA A 182 1.08 -0.71 0.07
N ASN A 183 1.56 0.29 0.81
CA ASN A 183 0.78 0.95 1.87
C ASN A 183 -0.46 1.68 1.34
N LEU A 184 -0.39 2.31 0.17
CA LEU A 184 -1.54 2.91 -0.50
C LEU A 184 -2.56 1.83 -0.89
N GLN A 185 -2.10 0.78 -1.58
CA GLN A 185 -2.94 -0.33 -2.04
C GLN A 185 -3.65 -1.03 -0.89
N ASP A 186 -2.92 -1.40 0.17
CA ASP A 186 -3.47 -2.11 1.33
C ASP A 186 -4.58 -1.30 1.99
N ARG A 187 -4.37 -0.01 2.23
CA ARG A 187 -5.38 0.87 2.84
C ARG A 187 -6.61 1.00 1.97
N LEU A 188 -6.44 1.07 0.65
CA LEU A 188 -7.56 1.12 -0.28
C LEU A 188 -8.36 -0.18 -0.24
N TYR A 189 -7.69 -1.34 -0.29
CA TYR A 189 -8.37 -2.64 -0.29
C TYR A 189 -9.07 -2.92 1.03
N LEU A 190 -8.46 -2.57 2.16
CA LEU A 190 -9.06 -2.63 3.48
C LEU A 190 -10.28 -1.71 3.61
N ALA A 191 -10.20 -0.48 3.08
CA ALA A 191 -11.30 0.47 3.10
C ALA A 191 -12.51 -0.04 2.28
N LEU A 192 -12.26 -0.71 1.16
CA LEU A 192 -13.28 -1.29 0.28
C LEU A 192 -13.80 -2.66 0.76
N GLY A 193 -13.16 -3.27 1.77
CA GLY A 193 -13.51 -4.60 2.26
C GLY A 193 -13.37 -5.67 1.17
N LEU A 194 -12.26 -5.66 0.43
CA LEU A 194 -12.07 -6.58 -0.69
C LEU A 194 -11.68 -7.97 -0.21
N GLU A 195 -12.34 -8.96 -0.81
CA GLU A 195 -12.01 -10.38 -0.70
C GLU A 195 -11.52 -10.91 -2.06
N LEU A 196 -10.81 -12.04 -2.04
CA LEU A 196 -10.34 -12.68 -3.27
C LEU A 196 -11.50 -13.29 -4.05
N ALA A 197 -11.51 -13.07 -5.37
CA ALA A 197 -12.33 -13.86 -6.28
C ALA A 197 -11.70 -15.25 -6.52
N ALA A 198 -12.49 -16.18 -7.05
CA ALA A 198 -12.06 -17.58 -7.26
C ALA A 198 -10.86 -17.72 -8.22
N ASP A 199 -10.68 -16.77 -9.14
CA ASP A 199 -9.59 -16.71 -10.13
C ASP A 199 -8.38 -15.87 -9.65
N GLU A 200 -8.36 -15.46 -8.38
CA GLU A 200 -7.28 -14.70 -7.76
C GLU A 200 -6.48 -15.57 -6.77
N PRO A 201 -5.20 -15.22 -6.49
CA PRO A 201 -4.43 -14.09 -6.99
C PRO A 201 -3.84 -14.26 -8.39
N MET A 202 -4.09 -13.29 -9.27
CA MET A 202 -3.58 -13.30 -10.66
C MET A 202 -2.15 -12.79 -10.81
N GLU A 203 -1.54 -13.09 -11.96
CA GLU A 203 -0.26 -12.48 -12.39
C GLU A 203 -0.41 -10.98 -12.68
N PRO A 204 0.69 -10.21 -12.76
CA PRO A 204 0.63 -8.82 -13.18
C PRO A 204 0.02 -8.70 -14.57
N LEU A 205 -0.95 -7.80 -14.74
CA LEU A 205 -1.58 -7.58 -16.05
C LEU A 205 -0.66 -6.77 -16.95
N GLU A 206 -0.28 -7.33 -18.11
CA GLU A 206 0.48 -6.61 -19.14
C GLU A 206 -0.46 -5.78 -20.03
N VAL A 207 -0.99 -4.69 -19.46
CA VAL A 207 -1.84 -3.71 -20.16
C VAL A 207 -1.07 -2.43 -20.49
N ARG A 208 -1.37 -1.83 -21.63
CA ARG A 208 -0.92 -0.48 -22.00
C ARG A 208 -2.12 0.38 -22.38
N PHE A 209 -2.20 1.57 -21.80
CA PHE A 209 -3.25 2.55 -22.07
C PHE A 209 -2.77 3.62 -23.06
N VAL A 210 -3.67 4.12 -23.89
CA VAL A 210 -3.37 5.19 -24.85
C VAL A 210 -3.00 6.47 -24.08
N LYS A 211 -1.77 6.99 -24.26
CA LYS A 211 -1.22 8.13 -23.49
C LYS A 211 -2.11 9.39 -23.48
N LYS A 212 -2.90 9.60 -24.53
CA LYS A 212 -3.81 10.76 -24.70
C LYS A 212 -5.26 10.32 -24.93
N ALA A 213 -5.65 9.18 -24.35
CA ALA A 213 -7.04 8.76 -24.36
C ALA A 213 -7.97 9.87 -23.86
N ALA A 214 -9.20 9.90 -24.36
CA ALA A 214 -10.25 10.73 -23.77
C ALA A 214 -10.39 10.37 -22.28
N LYS A 215 -10.53 11.39 -21.42
CA LYS A 215 -10.76 11.16 -19.99
C LYS A 215 -12.16 10.55 -19.83
N PRO A 216 -12.30 9.34 -19.24
CA PRO A 216 -13.61 8.77 -18.97
C PRO A 216 -14.41 9.67 -18.02
N ASP A 217 -15.74 9.60 -18.12
CA ASP A 217 -16.62 10.30 -17.20
C ASP A 217 -16.45 9.77 -15.78
N VAL A 218 -16.27 10.68 -14.84
CA VAL A 218 -16.15 10.36 -13.41
C VAL A 218 -17.46 10.75 -12.73
N PRO A 219 -18.14 9.83 -12.03
CA PRO A 219 -19.35 10.15 -11.29
C PRO A 219 -19.13 11.33 -10.33
N LYS A 220 -20.11 12.24 -10.25
CA LYS A 220 -20.06 13.34 -9.29
C LYS A 220 -20.07 12.78 -7.87
N ARG A 221 -19.18 13.28 -7.02
CA ARG A 221 -19.18 12.95 -5.59
C ARG A 221 -20.40 13.56 -4.94
N VAL A 222 -21.13 12.73 -4.20
CA VAL A 222 -22.27 13.14 -3.37
C VAL A 222 -21.75 13.25 -1.95
N ILE A 223 -21.84 14.45 -1.37
CA ILE A 223 -21.59 14.63 0.05
C ILE A 223 -22.81 14.06 0.77
N PRO A 224 -22.65 13.12 1.71
CA PRO A 224 -23.78 12.58 2.47
C PRO A 224 -24.59 13.71 3.10
N GLU A 225 -25.91 13.64 2.99
CA GLU A 225 -26.80 14.55 3.71
C GLU A 225 -26.73 14.24 5.20
N GLY A 226 -26.62 15.27 6.03
CA GLY A 226 -26.54 15.11 7.48
C GLY A 226 -26.02 16.37 8.18
N ASP A 227 -26.10 16.35 9.50
CA ASP A 227 -25.54 17.42 10.32
C ASP A 227 -24.03 17.49 10.07
N LYS A 228 -23.58 18.66 9.61
CA LYS A 228 -22.15 18.96 9.61
C LYS A 228 -21.71 18.97 11.07
N PRO A 229 -20.66 18.21 11.44
CA PRO A 229 -20.14 18.30 12.80
C PRO A 229 -19.83 19.78 13.09
N LYS A 230 -20.25 20.27 14.27
CA LYS A 230 -19.90 21.61 14.70
C LYS A 230 -18.38 21.68 14.75
N VAL A 231 -17.80 22.57 13.95
CA VAL A 231 -16.37 22.84 14.00
C VAL A 231 -16.08 23.39 15.40
N PRO A 232 -15.20 22.77 16.18
CA PRO A 232 -14.85 23.30 17.49
C PRO A 232 -14.23 24.69 17.33
N GLU A 233 -14.69 25.67 18.12
CA GLU A 233 -14.12 27.03 18.11
C GLU A 233 -12.72 27.07 18.73
N PHE A 234 -12.39 26.09 19.56
CA PHE A 234 -11.10 25.93 20.21
C PHE A 234 -10.72 24.46 20.31
N VAL A 235 -9.43 24.15 20.16
CA VAL A 235 -8.86 22.82 20.38
C VAL A 235 -8.32 22.78 21.80
N ASP A 236 -9.06 22.11 22.71
CA ASP A 236 -8.71 21.95 24.13
C ASP A 236 -8.09 20.59 24.45
N ASP A 237 -7.88 19.75 23.43
CA ASP A 237 -7.27 18.44 23.59
C ASP A 237 -5.85 18.60 24.19
N PRO A 238 -5.61 18.08 25.42
CA PRO A 238 -4.34 18.23 26.13
C PRO A 238 -3.14 17.75 25.31
N GLU A 239 -3.34 16.75 24.45
CA GLU A 239 -2.30 16.19 23.59
C GLU A 239 -1.97 17.16 22.44
N TRP A 240 -2.95 17.86 21.86
CA TRP A 240 -2.72 18.86 20.79
C TRP A 240 -2.12 20.16 21.32
N VAL A 241 -2.40 20.54 22.57
CA VAL A 241 -1.87 21.77 23.19
C VAL A 241 -0.54 21.54 23.93
N ALA A 242 -0.07 20.29 24.05
CA ALA A 242 1.15 19.94 24.79
C ALA A 242 2.44 20.45 24.13
N VAL A 243 2.44 20.67 22.81
CA VAL A 243 3.61 21.16 22.06
C VAL A 243 3.35 22.60 21.67
N ASP A 244 4.10 23.53 22.26
CA ASP A 244 3.98 24.94 21.89
C ASP A 244 4.61 25.23 20.51
N PHE A 245 4.22 26.36 19.93
CA PHE A 245 4.69 26.78 18.61
C PHE A 245 6.22 26.91 18.51
N GLY A 246 6.89 27.33 19.59
CA GLY A 246 8.35 27.44 19.64
C GLY A 246 9.01 26.07 19.51
N THR A 247 8.55 25.09 20.30
CA THR A 247 9.02 23.70 20.22
C THR A 247 8.81 23.12 18.82
N LEU A 248 7.65 23.36 18.19
CA LEU A 248 7.39 22.92 16.81
C LEU A 248 8.37 23.55 15.81
N GLN A 249 8.60 24.85 15.92
CA GLN A 249 9.52 25.59 15.04
C GLN A 249 10.97 25.12 15.19
N GLU A 250 11.40 24.78 16.41
CA GLU A 250 12.71 24.17 16.67
C GLU A 250 12.85 22.80 16.01
N ASN A 251 11.83 21.94 16.15
CA ASN A 251 11.83 20.61 15.54
C ASN A 251 11.89 20.69 14.02
N LEU A 252 11.10 21.57 13.41
CA LEU A 252 11.12 21.87 11.98
C LEU A 252 12.49 22.39 11.52
N THR A 253 13.12 23.26 12.31
CA THR A 253 14.44 23.81 11.97
C THR A 253 15.51 22.72 12.01
N LYS A 254 15.54 21.91 13.09
CA LYS A 254 16.40 20.74 13.19
C LYS A 254 16.21 19.83 11.98
N GLN A 255 14.97 19.55 11.58
CA GLN A 255 14.67 18.72 10.41
C GLN A 255 15.23 19.32 9.10
N ARG A 256 15.08 20.64 8.89
CA ARG A 256 15.62 21.33 7.70
C ARG A 256 17.15 21.28 7.64
N GLU A 257 17.80 21.28 8.79
CA GLU A 257 19.26 21.24 8.91
C GLU A 257 19.83 19.81 8.82
N ARG A 258 18.98 18.77 8.92
CA ARG A 258 19.44 17.38 8.82
C ARG A 258 20.04 17.10 7.45
N ASN A 259 21.18 16.41 7.47
CA ASN A 259 21.76 15.84 6.27
C ASN A 259 20.80 14.82 5.65
N GLY A 260 20.61 14.91 4.33
CA GLY A 260 19.80 13.96 3.60
C GLY A 260 20.36 12.53 3.69
N ARG A 261 19.50 11.55 3.94
CA ARG A 261 19.86 10.12 4.00
C ARG A 261 20.34 9.56 2.66
N ILE A 262 19.92 10.18 1.57
CA ILE A 262 20.30 9.90 0.19
C ILE A 262 20.68 11.23 -0.46
N ARG A 263 21.64 11.21 -1.38
CA ARG A 263 21.99 12.39 -2.18
C ARG A 263 20.76 12.80 -2.99
N VAL A 264 20.40 14.09 -2.96
CA VAL A 264 19.33 14.60 -3.81
C VAL A 264 19.92 14.91 -5.20
N PRO A 265 19.46 14.26 -6.29
CA PRO A 265 19.87 14.61 -7.63
C PRO A 265 19.44 16.03 -7.98
N THR A 266 20.24 16.73 -8.77
CA THR A 266 19.88 18.01 -9.37
C THR A 266 18.78 17.82 -10.42
N TRP A 267 18.07 18.90 -10.77
CA TRP A 267 17.05 18.83 -11.81
C TRP A 267 17.61 18.38 -13.16
N ASP A 268 18.82 18.82 -13.53
CA ASP A 268 19.47 18.43 -14.79
C ASP A 268 19.81 16.94 -14.83
N GLU A 269 20.29 16.38 -13.70
CA GLU A 269 20.51 14.93 -13.59
C GLU A 269 19.20 14.14 -13.72
N VAL A 270 18.10 14.63 -13.15
CA VAL A 270 16.78 14.02 -13.29
C VAL A 270 16.30 14.10 -14.74
N LEU A 271 16.40 15.26 -15.39
CA LEU A 271 16.02 15.44 -16.79
C LEU A 271 16.77 14.48 -17.73
N ALA A 272 18.03 14.18 -17.43
CA ALA A 272 18.85 13.28 -18.23
C ALA A 272 18.33 11.82 -18.24
N VAL A 273 17.59 11.41 -17.21
CA VAL A 273 17.06 10.03 -17.09
C VAL A 273 15.56 9.92 -17.35
N LEU A 274 14.85 11.04 -17.48
CA LEU A 274 13.43 11.05 -17.80
C LEU A 274 13.17 10.78 -19.30
N PRO A 275 11.98 10.25 -19.66
CA PRO A 275 11.59 10.11 -21.06
C PRO A 275 11.66 11.44 -21.80
N LYS A 276 12.06 11.40 -23.08
CA LYS A 276 12.21 12.62 -23.92
C LYS A 276 10.90 13.40 -24.08
N ASP A 277 9.76 12.73 -23.97
CA ASP A 277 8.43 13.32 -24.04
C ASP A 277 7.89 13.80 -22.69
N TYR A 278 8.70 13.77 -21.62
CA TYR A 278 8.31 14.28 -20.32
C TYR A 278 8.06 15.81 -20.37
N PRO A 279 6.92 16.31 -19.85
CA PRO A 279 6.57 17.72 -19.94
C PRO A 279 7.48 18.58 -19.03
N ASN A 280 8.58 19.09 -19.57
CA ASN A 280 9.53 19.95 -18.86
C ASN A 280 9.13 21.43 -18.93
N LYS A 281 8.12 21.83 -18.15
CA LYS A 281 7.70 23.25 -18.09
C LYS A 281 8.46 24.06 -17.04
N GLN A 282 8.88 23.45 -15.93
CA GLN A 282 9.55 24.11 -14.80
C GLN A 282 10.42 23.12 -14.01
N PRO A 283 11.53 23.57 -13.39
CA PRO A 283 12.32 22.74 -12.49
C PRO A 283 11.54 22.24 -11.28
N ILE A 284 11.61 20.93 -11.03
CA ILE A 284 11.08 20.33 -9.81
C ILE A 284 11.98 20.72 -8.64
N ARG A 285 11.38 21.24 -7.56
CA ARG A 285 12.08 21.65 -6.33
C ARG A 285 11.81 20.72 -5.15
N ILE A 286 10.87 19.79 -5.29
CA ILE A 286 10.51 18.84 -4.25
C ILE A 286 11.60 17.77 -4.18
N GLN A 287 12.38 17.76 -3.10
CA GLN A 287 13.52 16.84 -2.93
C GLN A 287 13.12 15.37 -3.09
N TRP A 288 11.97 14.98 -2.53
CA TRP A 288 11.42 13.63 -2.70
C TRP A 288 11.22 13.28 -4.18
N SER A 289 10.61 14.18 -4.96
CA SER A 289 10.41 13.96 -6.39
C SER A 289 11.73 13.87 -7.15
N LEU A 290 12.73 14.69 -6.79
CA LEU A 290 14.08 14.62 -7.39
C LEU A 290 14.76 13.28 -7.11
N VAL A 291 14.70 12.80 -5.86
CA VAL A 291 15.24 11.49 -5.47
C VAL A 291 14.52 10.37 -6.22
N CYS A 292 13.19 10.32 -6.18
CA CYS A 292 12.44 9.25 -6.85
C CYS A 292 12.65 9.25 -8.35
N MET A 293 12.55 10.40 -9.02
CA MET A 293 12.70 10.47 -10.47
C MET A 293 14.15 10.28 -10.92
N GLY A 294 15.13 10.76 -10.16
CA GLY A 294 16.53 10.62 -10.50
C GLY A 294 17.05 9.19 -10.33
N TYR A 295 16.56 8.47 -9.32
CA TYR A 295 16.99 7.08 -9.08
C TYR A 295 16.05 6.03 -9.68
N GLN A 296 14.74 6.29 -9.77
CA GLN A 296 13.71 5.33 -10.18
C GLN A 296 12.65 5.97 -11.09
N PRO A 297 13.03 6.52 -12.26
CA PRO A 297 12.12 7.31 -13.10
C PRO A 297 10.85 6.56 -13.50
N GLU A 298 10.94 5.29 -13.91
CA GLU A 298 9.77 4.51 -14.35
C GLU A 298 8.75 4.32 -13.21
N LEU A 299 9.20 3.88 -12.02
CA LEU A 299 8.34 3.72 -10.85
C LEU A 299 7.79 5.05 -10.33
N ALA A 300 8.64 6.10 -10.31
CA ALA A 300 8.25 7.41 -9.82
C ALA A 300 7.19 8.08 -10.71
N LEU A 301 7.32 7.94 -12.03
CA LEU A 301 6.34 8.46 -12.98
C LEU A 301 5.00 7.74 -12.85
N ALA A 302 4.99 6.42 -12.72
CA ALA A 302 3.76 5.65 -12.49
C ALA A 302 3.11 6.00 -11.16
N TRP A 303 3.90 6.18 -10.09
CA TRP A 303 3.42 6.66 -8.80
C TRP A 303 2.78 8.05 -8.90
N SER A 304 3.45 8.99 -9.57
CA SER A 304 2.92 10.33 -9.81
C SER A 304 1.65 10.32 -10.66
N ALA A 305 1.57 9.46 -11.69
CA ALA A 305 0.38 9.30 -12.52
C ALA A 305 -0.80 8.77 -11.69
N CYS A 306 -0.58 7.73 -10.89
CA CYS A 306 -1.58 7.13 -10.01
C CYS A 306 -2.11 8.15 -8.98
N THR A 307 -1.22 8.83 -8.25
CA THR A 307 -1.62 9.78 -7.21
C THR A 307 -2.24 11.06 -7.76
N SER A 308 -1.80 11.53 -8.94
CA SER A 308 -2.43 12.67 -9.61
C SER A 308 -3.82 12.33 -10.13
N ALA A 309 -3.98 11.14 -10.75
CA ALA A 309 -5.29 10.66 -11.18
C ALA A 309 -6.25 10.53 -10.00
N PHE A 310 -5.79 9.94 -8.88
CA PHE A 310 -6.59 9.84 -7.66
C PHE A 310 -7.03 11.21 -7.17
N ARG A 311 -6.12 12.19 -7.03
CA ARG A 311 -6.47 13.55 -6.61
C ARG A 311 -7.53 14.19 -7.50
N GLU A 312 -7.37 14.08 -8.83
CA GLU A 312 -8.31 14.66 -9.78
C GLU A 312 -9.71 14.01 -9.76
N GLU A 313 -9.78 12.70 -9.54
CA GLU A 313 -11.04 11.94 -9.59
C GLU A 313 -11.73 11.81 -8.23
N ALA A 314 -10.97 11.65 -7.16
CA ALA A 314 -11.51 11.53 -5.81
C ALA A 314 -12.17 12.84 -5.39
N LYS A 315 -11.59 13.99 -5.78
CA LYS A 315 -12.06 15.34 -5.39
C LYS A 315 -12.36 15.41 -3.90
N GLN A 316 -11.45 14.87 -3.08
CA GLN A 316 -11.68 14.86 -1.64
C GLN A 316 -11.75 16.32 -1.17
N ASP A 317 -12.52 16.54 -0.10
CA ASP A 317 -12.60 17.87 0.48
C ASP A 317 -11.21 18.28 0.97
N ARG A 318 -10.78 19.51 0.64
CA ARG A 318 -9.43 19.97 0.97
C ARG A 318 -9.19 20.00 2.48
N VAL A 319 -10.18 20.42 3.27
CA VAL A 319 -10.03 20.47 4.74
C VAL A 319 -9.90 19.05 5.28
N PHE A 320 -10.66 18.11 4.74
CA PHE A 320 -10.52 16.70 5.06
C PHE A 320 -9.13 16.15 4.70
N GLU A 321 -8.61 16.39 3.49
CA GLU A 321 -7.27 15.95 3.08
C GLU A 321 -6.17 16.48 4.01
N GLU A 322 -6.20 17.78 4.33
CA GLU A 322 -5.22 18.41 5.20
C GLU A 322 -5.36 17.89 6.65
N SER A 323 -6.59 17.68 7.13
CA SER A 323 -6.82 17.10 8.46
C SER A 323 -6.31 15.67 8.54
N GLN A 324 -6.55 14.85 7.52
CA GLN A 324 -6.02 13.50 7.44
C GLN A 324 -4.50 13.50 7.44
N PHE A 325 -3.86 14.43 6.73
CA PHE A 325 -2.41 14.57 6.76
C PHE A 325 -1.89 14.79 8.18
N TRP A 326 -2.49 15.71 8.95
CA TRP A 326 -2.07 15.97 10.33
C TRP A 326 -2.37 14.82 11.28
N VAL A 327 -3.53 14.17 11.16
CA VAL A 327 -3.88 12.99 11.95
C VAL A 327 -2.88 11.87 11.69
N VAL A 328 -2.59 11.56 10.43
CA VAL A 328 -1.63 10.51 10.06
C VAL A 328 -0.21 10.89 10.51
N THR A 329 0.19 12.15 10.33
CA THR A 329 1.49 12.66 10.77
C THR A 329 1.66 12.47 12.27
N ARG A 330 0.67 12.87 13.07
CA ARG A 330 0.67 12.65 14.52
C ARG A 330 0.69 11.16 14.88
N GLN A 331 -0.22 10.37 14.34
CA GLN A 331 -0.34 8.94 14.66
C GLN A 331 0.93 8.15 14.35
N LEU A 332 1.66 8.54 13.31
CA LEU A 332 2.92 7.91 12.92
C LEU A 332 4.15 8.57 13.55
N ASN A 333 3.98 9.53 14.47
CA ASN A 333 5.04 10.41 14.96
C ASN A 333 5.94 10.91 13.82
N CYS A 334 5.31 11.20 12.68
CA CYS A 334 5.99 11.71 11.51
C CYS A 334 6.47 13.12 11.82
N PHE A 335 7.74 13.35 11.50
CA PHE A 335 8.54 14.46 12.00
C PHE A 335 8.34 15.77 11.21
N TYR A 336 7.15 15.98 10.62
CA TYR A 336 6.79 17.23 9.95
C TYR A 336 6.38 18.32 10.94
#